data_AF-A0A6B0SMW1-F1
#
_entry.id   AF-A0A6B0SMW1-F1
#
_cell.length_a   1.000
_cell.length_b   1.000
_cell.length_c   1.000
_cell.angle_alpha   90.00
_cell.angle_beta   90.00
_cell.angle_gamma   90.00
#
_symmetry.space_group_name_H-M   'P 1'
#
loop_
_entity.id
_entity.type
_entity.pdbx_description
1 polymer ?
#
loop_
_entity_poly.entity_id
_entity_poly.type
_entity_poly.pdbx_seq_one_letter_code
_entity_poly.pdbx_strand_id
1 'polypeptide(L)'
;MPDWRRRAFLASSVAGLTAVAGCSSLPVVGDSDDEPSYDYQRLGDAADPDAVPEPSLYPGSVPDALAEAHYERGRSLLDGVPADLSFPNGVVEARLTDQRERAAEGFAAAPADVSSVGTLGQWRRSREDAAEVRGAYDAASGDLTQADIADRRARVRSDLRSFRSDWSYRGDTVAEAVAVHRQLERLASSTTRSLLERRRLPDDLQSAVLTAGEVVADLEGRPR
;
A
#
# COMPACT_ATOMS: atom_id res chain seq x y z
N MET A 1 50.94 3.45 37.12
CA MET A 1 50.87 2.26 36.25
C MET A 1 49.67 2.40 35.32
N PRO A 2 49.87 2.76 34.05
CA PRO A 2 48.79 2.89 33.07
C PRO A 2 48.63 1.58 32.27
N ASP A 3 47.40 1.08 32.19
CA ASP A 3 47.02 -0.13 31.43
C ASP A 3 47.11 0.10 29.91
N TRP A 4 48.32 -0.05 29.37
CA TRP A 4 48.62 0.12 27.95
C TRP A 4 48.39 -1.15 27.09
N ARG A 5 47.84 -2.23 27.66
CA ARG A 5 47.81 -3.56 27.03
C ARG A 5 46.52 -3.95 26.29
N ARG A 6 45.54 -3.05 26.13
CA ARG A 6 44.28 -3.37 25.39
C ARG A 6 44.15 -2.72 24.00
N ARG A 7 45.14 -1.94 23.56
CA ARG A 7 45.16 -1.32 22.20
C ARG A 7 46.12 -2.00 21.21
N ALA A 8 46.81 -3.06 21.62
CA ALA A 8 47.79 -3.78 20.80
C ALA A 8 47.27 -5.13 20.25
N PHE A 9 45.95 -5.25 20.01
CA PHE A 9 45.35 -6.46 19.43
C PHE A 9 44.58 -6.23 18.12
N LEU A 10 44.65 -5.01 17.56
CA LEU A 10 44.05 -4.69 16.25
C LEU A 10 45.10 -4.40 15.17
N ALA A 11 46.28 -5.01 15.27
CA ALA A 11 47.41 -4.78 14.35
C ALA A 11 48.06 -6.07 13.81
N SER A 12 47.34 -7.20 13.77
CA SER A 12 47.88 -8.44 13.20
C SER A 12 46.81 -9.30 12.55
N SER A 13 46.30 -8.87 11.39
CA SER A 13 45.58 -9.73 10.43
C SER A 13 45.63 -9.11 9.03
N VAL A 14 46.85 -8.85 8.52
CA VAL A 14 47.09 -8.52 7.11
C VAL A 14 47.90 -9.66 6.52
N ALA A 15 47.22 -10.66 5.97
CA ALA A 15 47.74 -11.58 4.96
C ALA A 15 46.62 -12.56 4.54
N GLY A 16 46.19 -12.51 3.28
CA GLY A 16 45.30 -13.52 2.70
C GLY A 16 44.24 -13.00 1.72
N LEU A 17 44.61 -12.16 0.74
CA LEU A 17 43.75 -11.89 -0.42
C LEU A 17 44.06 -12.90 -1.52
N THR A 18 43.46 -14.08 -1.43
CA THR A 18 43.34 -15.02 -2.55
C THR A 18 42.05 -14.73 -3.29
N ALA A 19 42.20 -14.19 -4.51
CA ALA A 19 41.30 -14.21 -5.67
C ALA A 19 39.81 -14.44 -5.41
N VAL A 20 39.05 -13.36 -5.21
CA VAL A 20 37.66 -13.28 -5.65
C VAL A 20 37.66 -12.46 -6.95
N ALA A 21 37.70 -13.18 -8.07
CA ALA A 21 37.41 -12.58 -9.36
C ALA A 21 35.89 -12.40 -9.48
N GLY A 22 35.46 -11.15 -9.71
CA GLY A 22 34.11 -10.81 -10.11
C GLY A 22 33.28 -10.08 -9.05
N CYS A 23 32.81 -8.88 -9.42
CA CYS A 23 31.78 -8.07 -8.75
C CYS A 23 32.21 -7.08 -7.64
N SER A 24 33.13 -6.16 -7.96
CA SER A 24 33.07 -4.80 -7.39
C SER A 24 33.93 -3.81 -8.19
N SER A 25 33.45 -3.44 -9.37
CA SER A 25 33.84 -2.19 -10.04
C SER A 25 32.68 -1.20 -9.88
N LEU A 26 32.65 -0.48 -8.76
CA LEU A 26 31.92 0.78 -8.65
C LEU A 26 32.84 1.87 -9.25
N PRO A 27 32.49 2.51 -10.37
CA PRO A 27 33.23 3.67 -10.83
C PRO A 27 32.91 4.84 -9.90
N VAL A 28 33.93 5.28 -9.17
CA VAL A 28 34.01 6.63 -8.61
C VAL A 28 33.96 7.61 -9.78
N VAL A 29 32.90 8.42 -9.80
CA VAL A 29 32.68 9.67 -10.54
C VAL A 29 33.83 10.06 -11.48
N GLY A 30 33.74 9.55 -12.71
CA GLY A 30 34.42 10.10 -13.87
C GLY A 30 33.50 11.09 -14.55
N ASP A 31 34.07 12.22 -14.94
CA ASP A 31 33.49 13.26 -15.80
C ASP A 31 33.11 12.66 -17.16
N SER A 32 31.87 12.16 -17.29
CA SER A 32 31.27 11.77 -18.56
C SER A 32 29.87 12.35 -18.61
N ASP A 33 29.67 13.33 -19.49
CA ASP A 33 28.39 13.94 -19.90
C ASP A 33 27.41 12.95 -20.58
N ASP A 34 27.64 11.64 -20.47
CA ASP A 34 26.73 10.62 -20.96
C ASP A 34 25.73 10.27 -19.85
N GLU A 35 24.58 10.93 -19.90
CA GLU A 35 23.40 10.54 -19.16
C GLU A 35 23.09 9.05 -19.46
N PRO A 36 22.83 8.20 -18.44
CA PRO A 36 22.57 6.79 -18.69
C PRO A 36 21.40 6.63 -19.66
N SER A 37 21.68 6.11 -20.85
CA SER A 37 20.67 5.85 -21.88
C SER A 37 19.86 4.62 -21.46
N TYR A 38 18.60 4.86 -21.09
CA TYR A 38 17.65 3.81 -20.79
C TYR A 38 17.01 3.32 -22.09
N ASP A 39 16.99 2.00 -22.29
CA ASP A 39 16.25 1.37 -23.37
C ASP A 39 14.76 1.40 -23.02
N TYR A 40 14.10 2.50 -23.39
CA TYR A 40 12.69 2.73 -23.13
C TYR A 40 11.78 1.70 -23.82
N GLN A 41 12.25 1.07 -24.90
CA GLN A 41 11.53 -0.03 -25.55
C GLN A 41 11.57 -1.29 -24.69
N ARG A 42 12.74 -1.70 -24.19
CA ARG A 42 12.82 -2.83 -23.23
C ARG A 42 12.09 -2.56 -21.93
N LEU A 43 12.08 -1.32 -21.44
CA LEU A 43 11.27 -0.92 -20.28
C LEU A 43 9.78 -1.01 -20.59
N GLY A 44 9.36 -0.65 -21.80
CA GLY A 44 7.99 -0.83 -22.29
C GLY A 44 7.59 -2.30 -22.42
N ASP A 45 8.47 -3.14 -22.95
CA ASP A 45 8.26 -4.59 -23.10
C ASP A 45 8.27 -5.32 -21.74
N ALA A 46 9.07 -4.84 -20.78
CA ALA A 46 9.05 -5.35 -19.40
C ALA A 46 7.85 -4.84 -18.59
N ALA A 47 7.28 -3.70 -19.00
CA ALA A 47 6.04 -3.14 -18.46
C ALA A 47 4.80 -3.60 -19.24
N ASP A 48 4.95 -4.59 -20.15
CA ASP A 48 3.85 -5.17 -20.91
C ASP A 48 2.76 -5.63 -19.93
N PRO A 49 1.55 -5.06 -19.99
CA PRO A 49 0.43 -5.49 -19.14
C PRO A 49 0.00 -6.94 -19.41
N ASP A 50 0.41 -7.53 -20.55
CA ASP A 50 0.24 -8.95 -20.88
C ASP A 50 1.43 -9.82 -20.43
N ALA A 51 2.40 -9.25 -19.68
CA ALA A 51 3.49 -9.99 -19.08
C ALA A 51 2.94 -11.15 -18.24
N VAL A 52 3.46 -12.36 -18.53
CA VAL A 52 3.06 -13.63 -17.90
C VAL A 52 2.83 -13.39 -16.40
N PRO A 53 1.60 -13.63 -15.88
CA PRO A 53 1.28 -13.30 -14.50
C PRO A 53 2.30 -14.00 -13.59
N GLU A 54 2.93 -13.22 -12.70
CA GLU A 54 3.92 -13.79 -11.79
C GLU A 54 3.30 -15.00 -11.08
N PRO A 55 3.98 -16.17 -11.10
CA PRO A 55 3.44 -17.36 -10.48
C PRO A 55 3.14 -17.06 -9.01
N SER A 56 1.86 -17.12 -8.64
CA SER A 56 1.45 -16.88 -7.27
C SER A 56 2.08 -17.94 -6.39
N LEU A 57 2.95 -17.54 -5.47
CA LEU A 57 3.45 -18.40 -4.39
C LEU A 57 2.36 -18.72 -3.37
N TYR A 58 1.15 -18.18 -3.56
CA TYR A 58 0.00 -18.46 -2.73
C TYR A 58 -0.59 -19.83 -3.12
N PRO A 59 -0.71 -20.77 -2.17
CA PRO A 59 -1.00 -22.17 -2.46
C PRO A 59 -2.47 -22.48 -2.83
N GLY A 60 -3.38 -21.50 -2.76
CA GLY A 60 -4.81 -21.69 -3.00
C GLY A 60 -5.39 -20.75 -4.07
N SER A 61 -6.61 -21.04 -4.53
CA SER A 61 -7.37 -20.07 -5.30
C SER A 61 -7.92 -18.96 -4.38
N VAL A 62 -8.06 -17.76 -4.92
CA VAL A 62 -8.73 -16.66 -4.24
C VAL A 62 -10.21 -16.68 -4.66
N PRO A 63 -11.16 -16.75 -3.71
CA PRO A 63 -12.58 -16.68 -4.08
C PRO A 63 -12.93 -15.35 -4.75
N ASP A 64 -13.61 -15.41 -5.90
CA ASP A 64 -14.08 -14.21 -6.62
C ASP A 64 -14.93 -13.29 -5.74
N ALA A 65 -15.70 -13.88 -4.80
CA ALA A 65 -16.53 -13.15 -3.84
C ALA A 65 -15.75 -12.12 -3.01
N LEU A 66 -14.45 -12.33 -2.77
CA LEU A 66 -13.62 -11.35 -2.07
C LEU A 66 -13.35 -10.11 -2.94
N ALA A 67 -13.05 -10.32 -4.23
CA ALA A 67 -12.89 -9.22 -5.17
C ALA A 67 -14.21 -8.48 -5.39
N GLU A 68 -15.32 -9.21 -5.51
CA GLU A 68 -16.66 -8.62 -5.64
C GLU A 68 -16.99 -7.74 -4.43
N ALA A 69 -16.70 -8.20 -3.21
CA ALA A 69 -16.89 -7.39 -2.01
C ALA A 69 -16.06 -6.10 -2.01
N HIS A 70 -14.83 -6.12 -2.56
CA HIS A 70 -14.04 -4.91 -2.74
C HIS A 70 -14.61 -4.00 -3.82
N TYR A 71 -15.04 -4.58 -4.94
CA TYR A 71 -15.65 -3.89 -6.07
C TYR A 71 -16.94 -3.16 -5.68
N GLU A 72 -17.91 -3.88 -5.12
CA GLU A 72 -19.19 -3.33 -4.69
C GLU A 72 -19.00 -2.21 -3.66
N ARG A 73 -18.11 -2.43 -2.68
CA ARG A 73 -17.80 -1.43 -1.67
C ARG A 73 -17.16 -0.19 -2.27
N GLY A 74 -16.21 -0.35 -3.19
CA GLY A 74 -15.54 0.75 -3.86
C GLY A 74 -16.48 1.55 -4.76
N ARG A 75 -17.33 0.88 -5.55
CA ARG A 75 -18.42 1.51 -6.32
C ARG A 75 -19.36 2.30 -5.42
N SER A 76 -19.83 1.70 -4.33
CA SER A 76 -20.70 2.38 -3.37
C SER A 76 -20.08 3.66 -2.80
N LEU A 77 -18.75 3.69 -2.58
CA LEU A 77 -18.05 4.89 -2.12
C LEU A 77 -18.00 5.98 -3.21
N LEU A 78 -17.71 5.59 -4.46
CA LEU A 78 -17.66 6.52 -5.60
C LEU A 78 -19.03 7.05 -6.00
N ASP A 79 -20.07 6.21 -5.97
CA ASP A 79 -21.45 6.60 -6.28
C ASP A 79 -21.98 7.63 -5.27
N GLY A 80 -21.41 7.62 -4.06
CA GLY A 80 -21.68 8.64 -3.06
C GLY A 80 -21.08 10.01 -3.38
N VAL A 81 -20.22 10.14 -4.40
CA VAL A 81 -19.55 11.39 -4.78
C VAL A 81 -20.11 11.86 -6.13
N PRO A 82 -20.69 13.07 -6.21
CA PRO A 82 -21.20 13.63 -7.46
C PRO A 82 -20.14 13.61 -8.58
N ALA A 83 -20.57 13.33 -9.81
CA ALA A 83 -19.69 13.38 -10.97
C ALA A 83 -19.23 14.82 -11.27
N ASP A 84 -20.16 15.76 -11.20
CA ASP A 84 -19.89 17.19 -11.36
C ASP A 84 -19.68 17.82 -9.99
N LEU A 85 -18.40 17.99 -9.63
CA LEU A 85 -18.00 18.62 -8.37
C LEU A 85 -17.97 20.14 -8.52
N SER A 86 -18.41 20.85 -7.48
CA SER A 86 -18.31 22.31 -7.41
C SER A 86 -17.95 22.75 -5.99
N PHE A 87 -16.81 23.43 -5.85
CA PHE A 87 -16.33 23.95 -4.58
C PHE A 87 -15.82 25.40 -4.72
N PRO A 88 -15.90 26.23 -3.67
CA PRO A 88 -15.33 27.58 -3.69
C PRO A 88 -13.82 27.62 -3.97
N ASN A 89 -13.11 26.54 -3.61
CA ASN A 89 -11.68 26.39 -3.85
C ASN A 89 -11.44 25.59 -5.15
N GLY A 90 -11.18 26.29 -6.24
CA GLY A 90 -10.94 25.67 -7.55
C GLY A 90 -9.73 24.71 -7.60
N VAL A 91 -8.74 24.84 -6.71
CA VAL A 91 -7.62 23.88 -6.64
C VAL A 91 -8.07 22.56 -6.04
N VAL A 92 -8.91 22.61 -4.99
CA VAL A 92 -9.49 21.40 -4.38
C VAL A 92 -10.46 20.74 -5.34
N GLU A 93 -11.31 21.53 -6.01
CA GLU A 93 -12.23 21.03 -7.04
C GLU A 93 -11.47 20.29 -8.14
N ALA A 94 -10.49 20.93 -8.79
CA ALA A 94 -9.73 20.32 -9.87
C ALA A 94 -9.04 19.01 -9.45
N ARG A 95 -8.42 18.98 -8.26
CA ARG A 95 -7.76 17.78 -7.75
C ARG A 95 -8.76 16.66 -7.45
N LEU A 96 -9.88 16.98 -6.83
CA LEU A 96 -10.84 15.96 -6.44
C LEU A 96 -11.57 15.38 -7.66
N THR A 97 -11.86 16.20 -8.67
CA THR A 97 -12.39 15.73 -9.97
C THR A 97 -11.44 14.74 -10.61
N ASP A 98 -10.16 15.10 -10.72
CA ASP A 98 -9.11 14.25 -11.31
C ASP A 98 -8.86 12.97 -10.47
N GLN A 99 -8.92 13.04 -9.13
CA GLN A 99 -8.88 11.85 -8.29
C GLN A 99 -10.10 10.94 -8.51
N ARG A 100 -11.30 11.52 -8.64
CA ARG A 100 -12.54 10.77 -8.89
C ARG A 100 -12.51 10.05 -10.23
N GLU A 101 -12.04 10.73 -11.28
CA GLU A 101 -11.88 10.15 -12.61
C GLU A 101 -10.94 8.94 -12.58
N ARG A 102 -9.73 9.09 -12.01
CA ARG A 102 -8.79 7.96 -11.86
C ARG A 102 -9.36 6.82 -11.02
N ALA A 103 -10.03 7.13 -9.91
CA ALA A 103 -10.63 6.11 -9.08
C ALA A 103 -11.72 5.33 -9.84
N ALA A 104 -12.48 6.00 -10.72
CA ALA A 104 -13.52 5.37 -11.53
C ALA A 104 -12.94 4.38 -12.58
N GLU A 105 -11.73 4.60 -13.09
CA GLU A 105 -11.04 3.66 -13.98
C GLU A 105 -10.89 2.28 -13.34
N GLY A 106 -10.61 2.25 -12.03
CA GLY A 106 -10.52 1.01 -11.25
C GLY A 106 -11.82 0.19 -11.17
N PHE A 107 -12.97 0.77 -11.55
CA PHE A 107 -14.28 0.10 -11.53
C PHE A 107 -14.96 0.05 -12.91
N ALA A 108 -14.18 0.25 -13.97
CA ALA A 108 -14.68 0.21 -15.35
C ALA A 108 -15.22 -1.19 -15.73
N ALA A 109 -14.58 -2.25 -15.23
CA ALA A 109 -15.02 -3.64 -15.39
C ALA A 109 -15.28 -4.27 -14.01
N ALA A 110 -16.24 -5.19 -13.93
CA ALA A 110 -16.44 -6.01 -12.73
C ALA A 110 -15.32 -7.07 -12.61
N PRO A 111 -15.04 -7.58 -11.40
CA PRO A 111 -14.12 -8.69 -11.22
C PRO A 111 -14.53 -9.91 -12.03
N ALA A 112 -13.59 -10.48 -12.77
CA ALA A 112 -13.72 -11.77 -13.44
C ALA A 112 -12.39 -12.52 -13.30
N ASP A 113 -12.46 -13.84 -13.09
CA ASP A 113 -11.31 -14.73 -13.04
C ASP A 113 -10.21 -14.26 -12.07
N VAL A 114 -10.54 -14.08 -10.78
CA VAL A 114 -9.59 -13.59 -9.77
C VAL A 114 -8.54 -14.67 -9.47
N SER A 115 -7.45 -14.62 -10.23
CA SER A 115 -6.44 -15.68 -10.27
C SER A 115 -5.37 -15.59 -9.18
N SER A 116 -5.28 -14.46 -8.45
CA SER A 116 -4.19 -14.26 -7.49
C SER A 116 -4.52 -13.30 -6.35
N VAL A 117 -3.74 -13.41 -5.26
CA VAL A 117 -3.71 -12.44 -4.16
C VAL A 117 -3.28 -11.04 -4.64
N GLY A 118 -2.49 -10.98 -5.73
CA GLY A 118 -2.12 -9.72 -6.39
C GLY A 118 -3.34 -9.01 -6.96
N THR A 119 -4.19 -9.74 -7.72
CA THR A 119 -5.46 -9.24 -8.25
C THR A 119 -6.39 -8.79 -7.13
N LEU A 120 -6.49 -9.54 -6.03
CA LEU A 120 -7.25 -9.10 -4.85
C LEU A 120 -6.66 -7.83 -4.21
N GLY A 121 -5.34 -7.72 -4.19
CA GLY A 121 -4.64 -6.53 -3.74
C GLY A 121 -4.95 -5.29 -4.57
N GLN A 122 -5.11 -5.45 -5.88
CA GLN A 122 -5.53 -4.38 -6.80
C GLN A 122 -6.96 -3.94 -6.49
N TRP A 123 -7.90 -4.87 -6.32
CA TRP A 123 -9.27 -4.52 -5.92
C TRP A 123 -9.35 -3.81 -4.57
N ARG A 124 -8.55 -4.24 -3.60
CA ARG A 124 -8.40 -3.53 -2.33
C ARG A 124 -7.89 -2.11 -2.55
N ARG A 125 -6.92 -1.92 -3.45
CA ARG A 125 -6.35 -0.61 -3.79
C ARG A 125 -7.38 0.29 -4.47
N SER A 126 -8.14 -0.19 -5.45
CA SER A 126 -9.22 0.59 -6.06
C SER A 126 -10.26 1.03 -5.04
N ARG A 127 -10.59 0.16 -4.07
CA ARG A 127 -11.45 0.53 -2.93
C ARG A 127 -10.82 1.61 -2.04
N GLU A 128 -9.52 1.56 -1.79
CA GLU A 128 -8.78 2.61 -1.07
C GLU A 128 -8.87 3.95 -1.80
N ASP A 129 -8.62 3.97 -3.11
CA ASP A 129 -8.66 5.19 -3.93
C ASP A 129 -10.08 5.78 -3.97
N ALA A 130 -11.12 4.95 -4.09
CA ALA A 130 -12.52 5.37 -3.96
C ALA A 130 -12.84 5.99 -2.58
N ALA A 131 -12.28 5.41 -1.51
CA ALA A 131 -12.44 5.93 -0.16
C ALA A 131 -11.71 7.26 0.04
N GLU A 132 -10.56 7.45 -0.61
CA GLU A 132 -9.84 8.72 -0.62
C GLU A 132 -10.73 9.85 -1.17
N VAL A 133 -11.29 9.62 -2.36
CA VAL A 133 -12.19 10.56 -3.03
C VAL A 133 -13.41 10.84 -2.15
N ARG A 134 -14.05 9.81 -1.60
CA ARG A 134 -15.20 9.97 -0.71
C ARG A 134 -14.85 10.76 0.54
N GLY A 135 -13.73 10.46 1.19
CA GLY A 135 -13.28 11.15 2.39
C GLY A 135 -12.94 12.62 2.14
N ALA A 136 -12.30 12.92 1.02
CA ALA A 136 -12.02 14.30 0.61
C ALA A 136 -13.33 15.06 0.29
N TYR A 137 -14.27 14.43 -0.43
CA TYR A 137 -15.59 15.02 -0.70
C TYR A 137 -16.35 15.34 0.60
N ASP A 138 -16.43 14.38 1.52
CA ASP A 138 -17.12 14.57 2.81
C ASP A 138 -16.42 15.67 3.63
N ALA A 139 -15.08 15.72 3.63
CA ALA A 139 -14.33 16.78 4.29
C ALA A 139 -14.60 18.16 3.68
N ALA A 140 -14.60 18.28 2.34
CA ALA A 140 -14.86 19.54 1.64
C ALA A 140 -16.29 20.03 1.85
N SER A 141 -17.25 19.11 1.96
CA SER A 141 -18.67 19.42 2.18
C SER A 141 -19.00 19.70 3.66
N GLY A 142 -18.09 19.40 4.59
CA GLY A 142 -18.32 19.52 6.03
C GLY A 142 -19.06 18.34 6.67
N ASP A 143 -19.21 17.24 5.92
CA ASP A 143 -19.89 16.01 6.35
C ASP A 143 -18.96 15.03 7.08
N LEU A 144 -17.65 15.27 7.04
CA LEU A 144 -16.67 14.50 7.80
C LEU A 144 -16.21 15.29 9.04
N THR A 145 -16.26 14.65 10.20
CA THR A 145 -15.74 15.21 11.46
C THR A 145 -14.57 14.39 12.02
N GLN A 146 -13.85 14.99 12.97
CA GLN A 146 -12.83 14.26 13.75
C GLN A 146 -13.41 13.07 14.53
N ALA A 147 -14.66 13.17 14.98
CA ALA A 147 -15.36 12.08 15.66
C ALA A 147 -15.57 10.90 14.71
N ASP A 148 -15.97 11.16 13.46
CA ASP A 148 -16.14 10.11 12.45
C ASP A 148 -14.82 9.36 12.17
N ILE A 149 -13.70 10.09 12.10
CA ILE A 149 -12.37 9.49 11.92
C ILE A 149 -11.99 8.66 13.16
N ALA A 150 -12.28 9.15 14.36
CA ALA A 150 -12.04 8.41 15.60
C ALA A 150 -12.87 7.11 15.65
N ASP A 151 -14.13 7.16 15.24
CA ASP A 151 -15.03 6.00 15.17
C ASP A 151 -14.60 4.99 14.10
N ARG A 152 -14.14 5.45 12.94
CA ARG A 152 -13.52 4.58 11.92
C ARG A 152 -12.28 3.88 12.48
N ARG A 153 -11.38 4.61 13.15
CA ARG A 153 -10.21 4.03 13.82
C ARG A 153 -10.59 3.02 14.91
N ALA A 154 -11.67 3.27 15.64
CA ALA A 154 -12.17 2.35 16.67
C ALA A 154 -12.70 1.06 16.04
N ARG A 155 -13.47 1.15 14.95
CA ARG A 155 -13.95 -0.01 14.17
C ARG A 155 -12.80 -0.85 13.64
N VAL A 156 -11.84 -0.26 12.92
CA VAL A 156 -10.66 -0.98 12.42
C VAL A 156 -9.86 -1.66 13.54
N ARG A 157 -9.76 -1.03 14.71
CA ARG A 157 -9.11 -1.65 15.88
C ARG A 157 -9.91 -2.84 16.43
N SER A 158 -11.24 -2.74 16.43
CA SER A 158 -12.14 -3.82 16.82
C SER A 158 -12.00 -4.99 15.86
N ASP A 159 -12.06 -4.72 14.55
CA ASP A 159 -11.95 -5.73 13.49
C ASP A 159 -10.60 -6.46 13.58
N LEU A 160 -9.50 -5.72 13.74
CA LEU A 160 -8.17 -6.31 13.95
C LEU A 160 -8.09 -7.17 15.21
N ARG A 161 -8.79 -6.79 16.29
CA ARG A 161 -8.81 -7.57 17.54
C ARG A 161 -9.60 -8.86 17.34
N SER A 162 -10.78 -8.80 16.74
CA SER A 162 -11.60 -9.97 16.43
C SER A 162 -10.87 -10.93 15.49
N PHE A 163 -10.26 -10.40 14.42
CA PHE A 163 -9.41 -11.19 13.53
C PHE A 163 -8.33 -11.93 14.33
N ARG A 164 -7.59 -11.23 15.20
CA ARG A 164 -6.51 -11.84 16.00
C ARG A 164 -7.00 -12.84 17.04
N SER A 165 -8.20 -12.69 17.60
CA SER A 165 -8.74 -13.68 18.55
C SER A 165 -9.10 -14.99 17.87
N ASP A 166 -9.56 -14.91 16.63
CA ASP A 166 -10.08 -16.05 15.89
C ASP A 166 -9.00 -16.74 15.04
N TRP A 167 -7.87 -16.05 14.86
CA TRP A 167 -6.78 -16.51 14.00
C TRP A 167 -6.06 -17.73 14.57
N SER A 168 -6.01 -18.80 13.78
CA SER A 168 -5.25 -20.01 14.07
C SER A 168 -4.51 -20.48 12.82
N TYR A 169 -3.27 -20.93 12.98
CA TYR A 169 -2.43 -21.41 11.87
C TYR A 169 -2.97 -22.75 11.36
N ARG A 170 -3.52 -22.75 10.15
CA ARG A 170 -4.10 -23.93 9.50
C ARG A 170 -3.66 -23.98 8.03
N GLY A 171 -3.43 -25.18 7.52
CA GLY A 171 -3.09 -25.47 6.14
C GLY A 171 -2.89 -26.97 5.97
N ASP A 172 -3.01 -27.48 4.74
CA ASP A 172 -2.85 -28.92 4.48
C ASP A 172 -1.38 -29.34 4.62
N THR A 173 -0.46 -28.38 4.43
CA THR A 173 0.98 -28.55 4.70
C THR A 173 1.55 -27.39 5.52
N VAL A 174 2.70 -27.62 6.15
CA VAL A 174 3.44 -26.55 6.87
C VAL A 174 3.85 -25.43 5.91
N ALA A 175 4.29 -25.78 4.70
CA ALA A 175 4.72 -24.80 3.70
C ALA A 175 3.56 -23.88 3.28
N GLU A 176 2.38 -24.47 3.04
CA GLU A 176 1.16 -23.72 2.76
C GLU A 176 0.75 -22.83 3.92
N ALA A 177 0.69 -23.39 5.13
CA ALA A 177 0.33 -22.63 6.33
C ALA A 177 1.28 -21.43 6.51
N VAL A 178 2.59 -21.62 6.34
CA VAL A 178 3.56 -20.52 6.43
C VAL A 178 3.34 -19.47 5.32
N ALA A 179 3.10 -19.89 4.07
CA ALA A 179 2.89 -18.98 2.95
C ALA A 179 1.64 -18.10 3.13
N VAL A 180 0.51 -18.71 3.48
CA VAL A 180 -0.78 -18.02 3.70
C VAL A 180 -0.68 -17.10 4.92
N HIS A 181 -0.21 -17.64 6.06
CA HIS A 181 -0.22 -16.89 7.30
C HIS A 181 0.79 -15.74 7.30
N ARG A 182 1.92 -15.86 6.59
CA ARG A 182 2.84 -14.73 6.37
C ARG A 182 2.12 -13.54 5.71
N GLN A 183 1.23 -13.78 4.76
CA GLN A 183 0.49 -12.69 4.12
C GLN A 183 -0.50 -12.03 5.10
N LEU A 184 -1.21 -12.83 5.89
CA LEU A 184 -2.12 -12.34 6.92
C LEU A 184 -1.37 -11.55 8.03
N GLU A 185 -0.21 -12.03 8.47
CA GLU A 185 0.68 -11.33 9.40
C GLU A 185 1.12 -9.97 8.88
N ARG A 186 1.50 -9.89 7.60
CA ARG A 186 1.89 -8.63 6.96
C ARG A 186 0.73 -7.63 6.97
N LEU A 187 -0.49 -8.08 6.65
CA LEU A 187 -1.68 -7.24 6.65
C LEU A 187 -2.05 -6.76 8.06
N ALA A 188 -2.05 -7.66 9.05
CA ALA A 188 -2.33 -7.33 10.45
C ALA A 188 -1.27 -6.36 11.03
N SER A 189 0.00 -6.57 10.67
CA SER A 189 1.11 -5.70 11.09
C SER A 189 1.05 -4.33 10.44
N SER A 190 0.73 -4.26 9.14
CA SER A 190 0.51 -3.00 8.43
C SER A 190 -0.63 -2.20 9.05
N THR A 191 -1.75 -2.86 9.36
CA THR A 191 -2.90 -2.24 10.04
C THR A 191 -2.53 -1.74 11.43
N THR A 192 -1.77 -2.52 12.19
CA THR A 192 -1.29 -2.09 13.52
C THR A 192 -0.43 -0.83 13.41
N ARG A 193 0.49 -0.79 12.44
CA ARG A 193 1.39 0.34 12.22
C ARG A 193 0.61 1.61 11.89
N SER A 194 -0.34 1.54 10.95
CA SER A 194 -1.17 2.70 10.60
C SER A 194 -2.01 3.21 11.78
N LEU A 195 -2.57 2.32 12.59
CA LEU A 195 -3.31 2.70 13.81
C LEU A 195 -2.43 3.40 14.88
N LEU A 196 -1.11 3.15 14.86
CA LEU A 196 -0.12 3.81 15.71
C LEU A 196 0.37 5.13 15.12
N GLU A 197 0.58 5.20 13.80
CA GLU A 197 1.07 6.36 13.05
C GLU A 197 0.01 7.47 12.90
N ARG A 198 -0.86 7.65 13.90
CA ARG A 198 -2.00 8.58 13.88
C ARG A 198 -1.59 9.96 13.37
N ARG A 199 -1.89 10.22 12.09
CA ARG A 199 -1.68 11.53 11.50
C ARG A 199 -2.56 12.53 12.26
N ARG A 200 -1.94 13.62 12.73
CA ARG A 200 -2.65 14.73 13.36
C ARG A 200 -3.36 15.51 12.27
N LEU A 201 -4.67 15.55 12.34
CA LEU A 201 -5.51 16.37 11.48
C LEU A 201 -5.92 17.63 12.26
N PRO A 202 -6.08 18.79 11.61
CA PRO A 202 -6.67 19.96 12.23
C PRO A 202 -8.13 19.69 12.65
N ASP A 203 -8.65 20.43 13.62
CA ASP A 203 -10.06 20.28 14.05
C ASP A 203 -11.04 20.58 12.90
N ASP A 204 -10.71 21.60 12.10
CA ASP A 204 -11.40 21.92 10.86
C ASP A 204 -10.85 21.11 9.69
N LEU A 205 -11.58 20.05 9.30
CA LEU A 205 -11.19 19.18 8.18
C LEU A 205 -11.36 19.83 6.81
N GLN A 206 -12.16 20.90 6.67
CA GLN A 206 -12.26 21.65 5.41
C GLN A 206 -10.94 22.35 5.06
N SER A 207 -10.11 22.65 6.05
CA SER A 207 -8.75 23.18 5.84
C SER A 207 -7.74 22.13 5.37
N ALA A 208 -8.07 20.83 5.43
CA ALA A 208 -7.17 19.72 5.16
C ALA A 208 -7.82 18.60 4.32
N VAL A 209 -8.68 18.98 3.38
CA VAL A 209 -9.50 18.08 2.53
C VAL A 209 -8.74 16.86 2.02
N LEU A 210 -7.63 17.05 1.32
CA LEU A 210 -6.87 15.95 0.72
C LEU A 210 -6.27 15.02 1.79
N THR A 211 -5.74 15.60 2.87
CA THR A 211 -5.19 14.82 3.99
C THR A 211 -6.27 14.04 4.73
N ALA A 212 -7.49 14.60 4.85
CA ALA A 212 -8.63 13.88 5.39
C ALA A 212 -9.03 12.69 4.50
N GLY A 213 -9.03 12.90 3.17
CA GLY A 213 -9.16 11.83 2.17
C GLY A 213 -8.14 10.71 2.36
N GLU A 214 -6.85 11.04 2.41
CA GLU A 214 -5.77 10.07 2.63
C GLU A 214 -5.97 9.25 3.91
N VAL A 215 -6.40 9.90 5.01
CA VAL A 215 -6.67 9.21 6.28
C VAL A 215 -7.87 8.27 6.16
N VAL A 216 -8.91 8.66 5.42
CA VAL A 216 -10.05 7.78 5.15
C VAL A 216 -9.65 6.59 4.30
N ALA A 217 -8.87 6.81 3.24
CA ALA A 217 -8.33 5.76 2.38
C ALA A 217 -7.52 4.74 3.18
N ASP A 218 -6.62 5.25 4.03
CA ASP A 218 -5.78 4.43 4.89
C ASP A 218 -6.58 3.54 5.85
N LEU A 219 -7.73 4.02 6.34
CA LEU A 219 -8.62 3.26 7.23
C LEU A 219 -9.53 2.29 6.47
N GLU A 220 -9.99 2.63 5.27
CA GLU A 220 -10.82 1.75 4.44
C GLU A 220 -9.99 0.62 3.80
N GLY A 221 -8.72 0.85 3.48
CA GLY A 221 -7.78 -0.14 2.97
C GLY A 221 -7.44 -1.26 3.94
N ARG A 222 -7.86 -1.15 5.19
CA ARG A 222 -7.59 -2.16 6.20
C ARG A 222 -8.50 -3.37 6.00
N PRO A 223 -7.97 -4.59 6.20
CA PRO A 223 -8.79 -5.78 6.18
C PRO A 223 -9.87 -5.66 7.26
N ARG A 224 -11.08 -6.10 6.90
CA ARG A 224 -12.24 -6.22 7.79
C ARG A 224 -12.66 -7.68 7.81
#